data_AF-A0A7S2LFW6-F1
#
_entry.id   AF-A0A7S2LFW6-F1
#
_cell.length_a   1.000
_cell.length_b   1.000
_cell.length_c   1.000
_cell.angle_alpha   90.00
_cell.angle_beta   90.00
_cell.angle_gamma   90.00
#
_symmetry.space_group_name_H-M   'P 1'
#
loop_
_entity.id
_entity.type
_entity.pdbx_description
1 polymer ?
#
loop_
_entity_poly.entity_id
_entity_poly.type
_entity_poly.pdbx_seq_one_letter_code
_entity_poly.pdbx_strand_id
1 'polypeptide(L)'
;DLQAQASDNVKLTRQEDGASAQGASSFVSDRIEGEYRSGKEAFLARRVAEMEAAEQQRNKQEAEVLSALDAMKKEGERVLEVSNATWDELGPVTIGHESAKSSKVFDLPQTSQEQLSPSASDLQPSEKDKHLRSTIENDLDNDYKAFGQRISEMMSSAIENTLTNEKTKFINAKNTINDTKRRAQQRLIRGISEKERAAENIAELQAQMEMQSKQVSKRLEEVLADVQMKIEKEMHHMIELFREAIRGETNRQNVLSNLTDLLDKAIVSTELEISTEEIITADMKKLKGSLEGKYYTNMDNLIKIRERAASIDKALLADLHDCVHELHLVLGESRERQKSLEVTIDELTQPEMITNDQRAWALTIDAMAQDLGDAAISVENAEKKIRSLKPRIE
;
A
#
# COMPACT_ATOMS: atom_id res chain seq x y z
N ASP A 1 9.06 -33.23 -28.70
CA ASP A 1 8.43 -32.64 -29.90
C ASP A 1 8.98 -31.27 -30.29
N LEU A 2 9.19 -30.31 -29.39
CA LEU A 2 9.85 -29.03 -29.73
C LEU A 2 11.37 -29.11 -30.02
N GLN A 3 12.02 -30.19 -29.60
CA GLN A 3 13.46 -30.40 -29.85
C GLN A 3 13.75 -31.03 -31.22
N ALA A 4 12.73 -31.62 -31.87
CA ALA A 4 12.85 -32.22 -33.19
C ALA A 4 12.71 -31.18 -34.33
N GLN A 5 11.98 -30.07 -34.09
CA GLN A 5 11.82 -28.99 -35.07
C GLN A 5 13.04 -28.05 -35.17
N ALA A 6 13.95 -28.07 -34.19
CA ALA A 6 15.17 -27.27 -34.23
C ALA A 6 16.29 -27.89 -35.08
N SER A 7 16.27 -29.20 -35.33
CA SER A 7 17.32 -29.89 -36.09
C SER A 7 17.14 -29.85 -37.62
N ASP A 8 15.92 -29.61 -38.11
CA ASP A 8 15.66 -29.52 -39.56
C ASP A 8 15.91 -28.13 -40.14
N ASN A 9 15.83 -27.06 -39.34
CA ASN A 9 16.16 -25.71 -39.79
C ASN A 9 17.67 -25.40 -39.86
N VAL A 10 18.52 -26.24 -39.24
CA VAL A 10 19.99 -26.06 -39.27
C VAL A 10 20.64 -26.73 -40.49
N LYS A 11 19.90 -27.56 -41.24
CA LYS A 11 20.43 -28.26 -42.43
C LYS A 11 20.24 -27.51 -43.76
N LEU A 12 19.54 -26.38 -43.78
CA LEU A 12 19.21 -25.63 -45.00
C LEU A 12 20.10 -24.39 -45.26
N THR A 13 21.12 -24.12 -44.44
CA THR A 13 22.01 -22.95 -44.60
C THR A 13 23.49 -23.28 -44.68
N ARG A 14 23.87 -24.56 -44.87
CA ARG A 14 25.26 -24.97 -45.13
C ARG A 14 25.45 -25.45 -46.57
N GLN A 15 25.17 -24.58 -47.52
CA GLN A 15 25.67 -24.73 -48.88
C GLN A 15 25.65 -23.38 -49.57
N GLU A 16 26.61 -22.53 -49.20
CA GLU A 16 27.40 -21.64 -50.07
C GLU A 16 28.18 -20.67 -49.18
N ASP A 17 29.42 -20.39 -49.59
CA ASP A 17 30.39 -19.45 -49.00
C ASP A 17 31.09 -19.85 -47.69
N GLY A 18 31.95 -20.86 -47.82
CA GLY A 18 33.09 -21.05 -46.92
C GLY A 18 34.21 -20.04 -47.21
N ALA A 19 34.87 -19.62 -46.11
CA ALA A 19 36.13 -18.87 -46.04
C ALA A 19 36.07 -17.33 -45.99
N SER A 20 35.37 -16.76 -44.99
CA SER A 20 35.71 -15.40 -44.47
C SER A 20 35.22 -15.14 -43.03
N ALA A 21 34.16 -15.81 -42.56
CA ALA A 21 33.47 -15.42 -41.32
C ALA A 21 33.97 -16.05 -40.00
N GLN A 22 35.10 -16.77 -39.97
CA GLN A 22 35.55 -17.45 -38.74
C GLN A 22 36.30 -16.57 -37.75
N GLY A 23 36.79 -15.38 -38.15
CA GLY A 23 37.50 -14.47 -37.23
C GLY A 23 36.61 -13.43 -36.53
N ALA A 24 35.51 -13.01 -37.16
CA ALA A 24 34.63 -11.95 -36.63
C ALA A 24 33.54 -12.49 -35.69
N SER A 25 33.19 -13.78 -35.79
CA SER A 25 32.13 -14.41 -34.99
C SER A 25 32.54 -14.66 -33.54
N SER A 26 33.80 -15.06 -33.27
CA SER A 26 34.23 -15.31 -31.87
C SER A 26 34.41 -14.00 -31.08
N PHE A 27 34.84 -12.91 -31.72
CA PHE A 27 35.11 -11.64 -31.04
C PHE A 27 33.82 -10.92 -30.61
N VAL A 28 32.75 -11.04 -31.40
CA VAL A 28 31.43 -10.47 -31.05
C VAL A 28 30.76 -11.30 -29.96
N SER A 29 30.92 -12.63 -29.99
CA SER A 29 30.36 -13.52 -28.96
C SER A 29 31.05 -13.33 -27.60
N ASP A 30 32.38 -13.23 -27.56
CA ASP A 30 33.14 -13.02 -26.31
C ASP A 30 32.89 -11.62 -25.71
N ARG A 31 32.66 -10.60 -26.55
CA ARG A 31 32.36 -9.23 -26.09
C ARG A 31 30.93 -9.11 -25.55
N ILE A 32 29.95 -9.72 -26.22
CA ILE A 32 28.56 -9.75 -25.73
C ILE A 32 28.47 -10.56 -24.44
N GLU A 33 29.15 -11.71 -24.33
CA GLU A 33 29.19 -12.47 -23.06
C GLU A 33 29.90 -11.70 -21.93
N GLY A 34 30.96 -10.94 -22.23
CA GLY A 34 31.65 -10.09 -21.27
C GLY A 34 30.79 -8.94 -20.74
N GLU A 35 30.08 -8.24 -21.63
CA GLU A 35 29.17 -7.14 -21.26
C GLU A 35 27.92 -7.67 -20.53
N TYR A 36 27.41 -8.85 -20.89
CA TYR A 36 26.29 -9.50 -20.20
C TYR A 36 26.66 -9.98 -18.79
N ARG A 37 27.89 -10.48 -18.59
CA ARG A 37 28.38 -10.84 -17.25
C ARG A 37 28.57 -9.62 -16.36
N SER A 38 29.15 -8.54 -16.87
CA SER A 38 29.35 -7.32 -16.07
C SER A 38 28.02 -6.64 -15.72
N GLY A 39 27.06 -6.64 -16.65
CA GLY A 39 25.70 -6.15 -16.39
C GLY A 39 24.96 -6.99 -15.35
N LYS A 40 25.10 -8.32 -15.41
CA LYS A 40 24.52 -9.24 -14.42
C LYS A 40 25.13 -9.06 -13.02
N GLU A 41 26.45 -8.87 -12.92
CA GLU A 41 27.13 -8.62 -11.65
C GLU A 41 26.73 -7.26 -11.05
N ALA A 42 26.62 -6.22 -11.88
CA ALA A 42 26.15 -4.89 -11.44
C ALA A 42 24.68 -4.91 -10.99
N PHE A 43 23.82 -5.68 -11.68
CA PHE A 43 22.42 -5.87 -11.30
C PHE A 43 22.30 -6.62 -9.97
N LEU A 44 23.04 -7.72 -9.80
CA LEU A 44 23.04 -8.49 -8.56
C LEU A 44 23.60 -7.66 -7.39
N ALA A 45 24.66 -6.87 -7.60
CA ALA A 45 25.22 -5.99 -6.58
C ALA A 45 24.21 -4.92 -6.13
N ARG A 46 23.46 -4.31 -7.06
CA ARG A 46 22.38 -3.38 -6.71
C ARG A 46 21.25 -4.06 -5.95
N ARG A 47 20.82 -5.25 -6.37
CA ARG A 47 19.73 -5.94 -5.69
C ARG A 47 20.09 -6.39 -4.28
N VAL A 48 21.34 -6.80 -4.06
CA VAL A 48 21.87 -7.10 -2.71
C VAL A 48 21.87 -5.84 -1.85
N ALA A 49 22.34 -4.70 -2.37
CA ALA A 49 22.34 -3.44 -1.63
C ALA A 49 20.91 -2.96 -1.26
N GLU A 50 19.93 -3.15 -2.15
CA GLU A 50 18.52 -2.84 -1.86
C GLU A 50 17.92 -3.77 -0.80
N MET A 51 18.25 -5.07 -0.82
CA MET A 51 17.82 -5.99 0.23
C MET A 51 18.45 -5.66 1.58
N GLU A 52 19.74 -5.31 1.61
CA GLU A 52 20.44 -4.87 2.83
C GLU A 52 19.83 -3.58 3.40
N ALA A 53 19.44 -2.62 2.55
CA ALA A 53 18.76 -1.39 2.96
C ALA A 53 17.36 -1.67 3.54
N ALA A 54 16.59 -2.57 2.91
CA ALA A 54 15.27 -2.98 3.41
C ALA A 54 15.39 -3.71 4.76
N GLU A 55 16.40 -4.56 4.92
CA GLU A 55 16.67 -5.29 6.17
C GLU A 55 17.12 -4.34 7.30
N GLN A 56 17.96 -3.33 6.99
CA GLN A 56 18.29 -2.28 7.96
C GLN A 56 17.07 -1.46 8.39
N GLN A 57 16.16 -1.14 7.46
CA GLN A 57 14.94 -0.40 7.78
C GLN A 57 13.98 -1.23 8.65
N ARG A 58 13.86 -2.54 8.38
CA ARG A 58 13.09 -3.45 9.21
C ARG A 58 13.66 -3.56 10.63
N ASN A 59 14.99 -3.69 10.75
CA ASN A 59 15.67 -3.75 12.04
C ASN A 59 15.49 -2.45 12.85
N LYS A 60 15.44 -1.29 12.17
CA LYS A 60 15.16 0.00 12.81
C LYS A 60 13.72 0.07 13.34
N GLN A 61 12.74 -0.38 12.56
CA GLN A 61 11.34 -0.44 13.01
C GLN A 61 11.16 -1.42 14.18
N GLU A 62 11.83 -2.57 14.15
CA GLU A 62 11.80 -3.54 15.24
C GLU A 62 12.40 -2.96 16.53
N ALA A 63 13.51 -2.21 16.43
CA ALA A 63 14.09 -1.50 17.57
C ALA A 63 13.17 -0.41 18.14
N GLU A 64 12.45 0.33 17.29
CA GLU A 64 11.46 1.33 17.71
C GLU A 64 10.27 0.68 18.44
N VAL A 65 9.77 -0.45 17.94
CA VAL A 65 8.69 -1.23 18.58
C VAL A 65 9.15 -1.78 19.94
N LEU A 66 10.36 -2.34 20.03
CA LEU A 66 10.91 -2.82 21.30
C LEU A 66 11.11 -1.68 22.31
N SER A 67 11.53 -0.50 21.86
CA SER A 67 11.64 0.69 22.70
C SER A 67 10.28 1.17 23.21
N ALA A 68 9.24 1.15 22.36
CA ALA A 68 7.88 1.50 22.76
C ALA A 68 7.28 0.49 23.77
N LEU A 69 7.57 -0.80 23.60
CA LEU A 69 7.19 -1.85 24.55
C LEU A 69 7.87 -1.67 25.91
N ASP A 70 9.16 -1.31 25.94
CA ASP A 70 9.88 -1.05 27.20
C ASP A 70 9.34 0.21 27.91
N ALA A 71 8.95 1.25 27.16
CA ALA A 71 8.30 2.44 27.70
C ALA A 71 6.91 2.12 28.29
N MET A 72 6.11 1.31 27.60
CA MET A 72 4.80 0.85 28.12
C MET A 72 4.95 -0.02 29.37
N LYS A 73 5.98 -0.88 29.40
CA LYS A 73 6.26 -1.72 30.57
C LYS A 73 6.62 -0.86 31.79
N LYS A 74 7.50 0.14 31.61
CA LYS A 74 7.85 1.10 32.67
C LYS A 74 6.63 1.89 33.18
N GLU A 75 5.73 2.30 32.29
CA GLU A 75 4.49 2.97 32.70
C GLU A 75 3.56 2.01 33.46
N GLY A 76 3.46 0.75 33.02
CA GLY A 76 2.72 -0.29 33.75
C GLY A 76 3.27 -0.55 35.15
N GLU A 77 4.60 -0.59 35.31
CA GLU A 77 5.27 -0.69 36.60
C GLU A 77 4.99 0.54 37.47
N ARG A 78 5.00 1.75 36.90
CA ARG A 78 4.67 3.00 37.60
C ARG A 78 3.22 3.04 38.10
N VAL A 79 2.27 2.56 37.29
CA VAL A 79 0.85 2.47 37.66
C VAL A 79 0.66 1.45 38.79
N LEU A 80 1.41 0.33 38.77
CA LEU A 80 1.41 -0.65 39.85
C LEU A 80 1.98 -0.10 41.16
N GLU A 81 3.06 0.68 41.10
CA GLU A 81 3.63 1.36 42.28
C GLU A 81 2.64 2.37 42.89
N VAL A 82 1.98 3.19 42.06
CA VAL A 82 0.94 4.12 42.53
C VAL A 82 -0.25 3.38 43.11
N SER A 83 -0.69 2.29 42.48
CA SER A 83 -1.78 1.46 43.00
C SER A 83 -1.42 0.86 44.36
N ASN A 84 -0.23 0.28 44.52
CA ASN A 84 0.22 -0.30 45.79
C ASN A 84 0.35 0.77 46.89
N ALA A 85 0.86 1.97 46.56
CA ALA A 85 0.90 3.09 47.49
C ALA A 85 -0.50 3.56 47.92
N THR A 86 -1.48 3.52 47.02
CA THR A 86 -2.88 3.87 47.32
C THR A 86 -3.55 2.85 48.25
N TRP A 87 -3.19 1.56 48.13
CA TRP A 87 -3.66 0.50 49.03
C TRP A 87 -2.98 0.52 50.39
N ASP A 88 -1.72 0.95 50.48
CA ASP A 88 -1.00 1.11 51.76
C ASP A 88 -1.41 2.38 52.52
N GLU A 89 -1.81 3.47 51.82
CA GLU A 89 -2.40 4.67 52.45
C GLU A 89 -3.85 4.46 52.93
N LEU A 90 -4.58 3.54 52.31
CA LEU A 90 -5.87 3.03 52.79
C LEU A 90 -5.64 1.95 53.84
N GLY A 91 -5.02 2.31 54.96
CA GLY A 91 -4.90 1.45 56.15
C GLY A 91 -6.25 0.81 56.55
N PRO A 92 -6.25 -0.26 57.37
CA PRO A 92 -7.48 -1.00 57.70
C PRO A 92 -8.57 -0.04 58.17
N VAL A 93 -9.65 0.02 57.39
CA VAL A 93 -10.82 0.87 57.68
C VAL A 93 -11.40 0.45 59.03
N THR A 94 -11.02 1.20 60.06
CA THR A 94 -11.74 1.21 61.33
C THR A 94 -13.04 1.94 61.06
N ILE A 95 -14.14 1.20 60.99
CA ILE A 95 -15.48 1.77 60.89
C ILE A 95 -15.74 2.51 62.22
N GLY A 96 -15.48 3.82 62.22
CA GLY A 96 -15.94 4.73 63.25
C GLY A 96 -17.45 4.84 63.17
N HIS A 97 -18.13 4.30 64.18
CA HIS A 97 -19.56 4.51 64.36
C HIS A 97 -19.79 5.95 64.88
N GLU A 98 -20.04 6.89 63.98
CA GLU A 98 -20.75 8.13 64.32
C GLU A 98 -22.25 7.81 64.37
N SER A 99 -22.80 7.73 65.58
CA SER A 99 -24.25 7.68 65.80
C SER A 99 -24.74 9.07 66.20
N ALA A 100 -25.35 9.76 65.24
CA ALA A 100 -26.05 11.01 65.46
C ALA A 100 -27.39 10.77 66.18
N LYS A 101 -27.54 11.45 67.32
CA LYS A 101 -28.76 12.01 67.94
C LYS A 101 -30.12 11.38 67.58
N SER A 102 -30.79 10.82 68.59
CA SER A 102 -32.25 10.97 68.74
C SER A 102 -32.65 10.88 70.21
N SER A 103 -33.26 11.97 70.69
CA SER A 103 -33.84 12.17 72.02
C SER A 103 -34.94 11.19 72.38
N LYS A 104 -34.98 10.83 73.66
CA LYS A 104 -36.14 10.85 74.61
C LYS A 104 -35.59 10.37 75.95
N VAL A 105 -35.08 11.27 76.79
CA VAL A 105 -35.82 11.83 77.95
C VAL A 105 -36.78 10.80 78.53
N PHE A 106 -36.29 10.07 79.54
CA PHE A 106 -37.14 9.38 80.48
C PHE A 106 -37.06 10.18 81.79
N ASP A 107 -38.09 10.98 82.02
CA ASP A 107 -38.30 11.69 83.27
C ASP A 107 -38.53 10.66 84.38
N LEU A 108 -37.66 10.67 85.40
CA LEU A 108 -37.97 10.13 86.71
C LEU A 108 -39.08 10.99 87.33
N PRO A 109 -40.20 10.43 87.80
CA PRO A 109 -41.02 11.12 88.78
C PRO A 109 -40.28 11.12 90.12
N GLN A 110 -39.67 12.26 90.45
CA GLN A 110 -39.45 12.66 91.84
C GLN A 110 -40.82 12.92 92.47
N THR A 111 -41.23 12.09 93.43
CA THR A 111 -42.28 12.46 94.39
C THR A 111 -41.67 12.59 95.78
N SER A 112 -41.53 13.86 96.15
CA SER A 112 -41.63 14.51 97.45
C SER A 112 -41.76 13.68 98.72
N GLN A 113 -40.92 14.09 99.68
CA GLN A 113 -41.04 13.99 101.12
C GLN A 113 -42.48 14.17 101.65
N GLU A 114 -42.85 13.36 102.65
CA GLU A 114 -43.64 13.83 103.79
C GLU A 114 -42.99 13.34 105.09
N GLN A 115 -42.58 14.32 105.90
CA GLN A 115 -42.15 14.18 107.29
C GLN A 115 -43.38 13.90 108.15
N LEU A 116 -43.35 12.91 109.04
CA LEU A 116 -44.08 12.97 110.31
C LEU A 116 -43.37 12.13 111.38
N SER A 117 -43.02 12.80 112.47
CA SER A 117 -42.68 12.27 113.80
C SER A 117 -43.14 13.34 114.80
N PRO A 118 -43.37 13.04 116.08
CA PRO A 118 -43.95 11.85 116.71
C PRO A 118 -45.11 12.23 117.68
N SER A 119 -45.79 11.26 118.29
CA SER A 119 -46.19 11.38 119.71
C SER A 119 -46.62 10.04 120.30
N ALA A 120 -46.18 9.83 121.54
CA ALA A 120 -46.35 8.64 122.36
C ALA A 120 -47.78 8.48 122.88
N SER A 121 -48.23 7.23 123.03
CA SER A 121 -48.54 6.64 124.35
C SER A 121 -49.19 5.27 124.19
N ASP A 122 -48.66 4.33 124.97
CA ASP A 122 -49.32 3.21 125.63
C ASP A 122 -50.27 2.32 124.83
N LEU A 123 -49.76 1.18 124.37
CA LEU A 123 -50.50 -0.09 124.33
C LEU A 123 -49.47 -1.23 124.36
N GLN A 124 -49.49 -2.01 125.44
CA GLN A 124 -48.63 -3.19 125.59
C GLN A 124 -48.94 -4.21 124.47
N PRO A 125 -47.92 -4.75 123.79
CA PRO A 125 -48.12 -5.63 122.64
C PRO A 125 -48.59 -7.02 123.08
N SER A 126 -49.73 -7.46 122.55
CA SER A 126 -50.18 -8.85 122.67
C SER A 126 -49.40 -9.73 121.69
N GLU A 127 -49.17 -11.00 122.03
CA GLU A 127 -48.37 -11.98 121.26
C GLU A 127 -48.84 -12.22 119.80
N LYS A 128 -49.95 -11.64 119.36
CA LYS A 128 -50.41 -11.68 117.96
C LYS A 128 -49.65 -10.75 116.99
N ASP A 129 -49.00 -9.68 117.47
CA ASP A 129 -48.37 -8.67 116.59
C ASP A 129 -46.94 -9.01 116.12
N LYS A 130 -46.22 -9.88 116.83
CA LYS A 130 -44.91 -10.39 116.38
C LYS A 130 -45.01 -11.31 115.18
N HIS A 131 -46.13 -12.03 115.05
CA HIS A 131 -46.36 -12.91 113.91
C HIS A 131 -46.65 -12.10 112.65
N LEU A 132 -47.43 -11.01 112.75
CA LEU A 132 -47.81 -10.18 111.61
C LEU A 132 -46.63 -9.40 111.01
N ARG A 133 -45.73 -8.85 111.84
CA ARG A 133 -44.51 -8.17 111.33
C ARG A 133 -43.55 -9.14 110.64
N SER A 134 -43.37 -10.34 111.19
CA SER A 134 -42.56 -11.40 110.57
C SER A 134 -43.15 -11.87 109.23
N THR A 135 -44.48 -11.97 109.12
CA THR A 135 -45.15 -12.30 107.86
C THR A 135 -45.01 -11.17 106.85
N ILE A 136 -45.21 -9.91 107.24
CA ILE A 136 -45.06 -8.75 106.35
C ILE A 136 -43.62 -8.55 105.88
N GLU A 137 -42.61 -8.72 106.75
CA GLU A 137 -41.19 -8.63 106.37
C GLU A 137 -40.77 -9.78 105.44
N ASN A 138 -41.26 -11.01 105.67
CA ASN A 138 -41.02 -12.13 104.76
C ASN A 138 -41.76 -11.97 103.43
N ASP A 139 -42.97 -11.43 103.42
CA ASP A 139 -43.72 -11.15 102.20
C ASP A 139 -43.06 -10.04 101.38
N LEU A 140 -42.57 -8.97 102.04
CA LEU A 140 -41.79 -7.92 101.38
C LEU A 140 -40.44 -8.41 100.83
N ASP A 141 -39.71 -9.26 101.56
CA ASP A 141 -38.45 -9.83 101.08
C ASP A 141 -38.69 -10.82 99.93
N ASN A 142 -39.77 -11.61 99.99
CA ASN A 142 -40.18 -12.48 98.89
C ASN A 142 -40.63 -11.68 97.66
N ASP A 143 -41.38 -10.60 97.84
CA ASP A 143 -41.81 -9.72 96.75
C ASP A 143 -40.63 -8.96 96.13
N TYR A 144 -39.67 -8.50 96.94
CA TYR A 144 -38.44 -7.88 96.44
C TYR A 144 -37.56 -8.87 95.67
N LYS A 145 -37.44 -10.12 96.16
CA LYS A 145 -36.72 -11.19 95.45
C LYS A 145 -37.43 -11.58 94.16
N ALA A 146 -38.75 -11.71 94.17
CA ALA A 146 -39.55 -12.00 92.99
C ALA A 146 -39.51 -10.85 91.96
N PHE A 147 -39.51 -9.61 92.41
CA PHE A 147 -39.33 -8.42 91.58
C PHE A 147 -37.92 -8.35 91.00
N GLY A 148 -36.88 -8.60 91.81
CA GLY A 148 -35.49 -8.68 91.37
C GLY A 148 -35.27 -9.81 90.35
N GLN A 149 -35.87 -10.97 90.55
CA GLN A 149 -35.87 -12.06 89.57
C GLN A 149 -36.59 -11.67 88.28
N ARG A 150 -37.80 -11.07 88.35
CA ARG A 150 -38.50 -10.59 87.15
C ARG A 150 -37.72 -9.55 86.38
N ILE A 151 -37.07 -8.59 87.07
CA ILE A 151 -36.21 -7.60 86.41
C ILE A 151 -34.99 -8.28 85.79
N SER A 152 -34.36 -9.23 86.48
CA SER A 152 -33.19 -9.95 85.95
C SER A 152 -33.54 -10.83 84.75
N GLU A 153 -34.70 -11.47 84.74
CA GLU A 153 -35.22 -12.26 83.60
C GLU A 153 -35.61 -11.34 82.44
N MET A 154 -36.27 -10.22 82.72
CA MET A 154 -36.64 -9.22 81.71
C MET A 154 -35.41 -8.59 81.07
N MET A 155 -34.40 -8.23 81.87
CA MET A 155 -33.13 -7.69 81.36
C MET A 155 -32.34 -8.76 80.60
N SER A 156 -32.25 -10.00 81.09
CA SER A 156 -31.60 -11.10 80.38
C SER A 156 -32.27 -11.37 79.03
N SER A 157 -33.61 -11.40 79.00
CA SER A 157 -34.38 -11.58 77.77
C SER A 157 -34.22 -10.39 76.80
N ALA A 158 -34.21 -9.15 77.30
CA ALA A 158 -33.99 -7.96 76.47
C ALA A 158 -32.57 -7.96 75.88
N ILE A 159 -31.56 -8.34 76.67
CA ILE A 159 -30.17 -8.46 76.22
C ILE A 159 -30.05 -9.57 75.19
N GLU A 160 -30.63 -10.75 75.44
CA GLU A 160 -30.59 -11.89 74.51
C GLU A 160 -31.30 -11.58 73.19
N ASN A 161 -32.47 -10.91 73.23
CA ASN A 161 -33.17 -10.45 72.03
C ASN A 161 -32.38 -9.39 71.25
N THR A 162 -31.67 -8.50 71.95
CA THR A 162 -30.82 -7.50 71.28
C THR A 162 -29.60 -8.17 70.64
N LEU A 163 -28.96 -9.10 71.35
CA LEU A 163 -27.78 -9.81 70.88
C LEU A 163 -28.09 -10.72 69.69
N THR A 164 -29.23 -11.40 69.71
CA THR A 164 -29.71 -12.23 68.60
C THR A 164 -30.09 -11.39 67.37
N ASN A 165 -30.77 -10.25 67.57
CA ASN A 165 -31.07 -9.31 66.49
C ASN A 165 -29.79 -8.73 65.85
N GLU A 166 -28.83 -8.28 66.65
CA GLU A 166 -27.55 -7.76 66.16
C GLU A 166 -26.72 -8.85 65.47
N LYS A 167 -26.68 -10.07 66.03
CA LYS A 167 -26.04 -11.22 65.38
C LYS A 167 -26.68 -11.54 64.02
N THR A 168 -28.01 -11.47 63.93
CA THR A 168 -28.74 -11.71 62.68
C THR A 168 -28.45 -10.60 61.65
N LYS A 169 -28.46 -9.33 62.07
CA LYS A 169 -28.07 -8.19 61.22
C LYS A 169 -26.64 -8.33 60.71
N PHE A 170 -25.71 -8.73 61.57
CA PHE A 170 -24.32 -8.96 61.19
C PHE A 170 -24.17 -10.10 60.18
N ILE A 171 -24.85 -11.23 60.40
CA ILE A 171 -24.86 -12.36 59.45
C ILE A 171 -25.42 -11.92 58.10
N ASN A 172 -26.53 -11.17 58.09
CA ASN A 172 -27.15 -10.68 56.85
C ASN A 172 -26.25 -9.66 56.12
N ALA A 173 -25.61 -8.74 56.84
CA ALA A 173 -24.65 -7.79 56.28
C ALA A 173 -23.43 -8.51 55.69
N LYS A 174 -22.87 -9.50 56.42
CA LYS A 174 -21.76 -10.35 55.95
C LYS A 174 -22.14 -11.12 54.68
N ASN A 175 -23.33 -11.69 54.62
CA ASN A 175 -23.82 -12.40 53.43
C ASN A 175 -24.00 -11.44 52.24
N THR A 176 -24.52 -10.24 52.47
CA THR A 176 -24.68 -9.22 51.43
C THR A 176 -23.33 -8.75 50.86
N ILE A 177 -22.33 -8.55 51.73
CA ILE A 177 -20.96 -8.20 51.32
C ILE A 177 -20.33 -9.35 50.52
N ASN A 178 -20.47 -10.59 50.99
CA ASN A 178 -19.95 -11.76 50.28
C ASN A 178 -20.61 -11.95 48.91
N ASP A 179 -21.92 -11.75 48.80
CA ASP A 179 -22.64 -11.82 47.53
C ASP A 179 -22.22 -10.70 46.58
N THR A 180 -22.05 -9.48 47.09
CA THR A 180 -21.58 -8.34 46.28
C THR A 180 -20.16 -8.58 45.79
N LYS A 181 -19.27 -9.08 46.65
CA LYS A 181 -17.91 -9.49 46.29
C LYS A 181 -17.92 -10.58 45.23
N ARG A 182 -18.75 -11.61 45.39
CA ARG A 182 -18.88 -12.70 44.41
C ARG A 182 -19.36 -12.18 43.05
N ARG A 183 -20.36 -11.30 43.02
CA ARG A 183 -20.85 -10.68 41.77
C ARG A 183 -19.78 -9.80 41.12
N ALA A 184 -19.04 -9.02 41.90
CA ALA A 184 -17.93 -8.20 41.40
C ALA A 184 -16.81 -9.06 40.79
N GLN A 185 -16.41 -10.14 41.46
CA GLN A 185 -15.44 -11.10 40.94
C GLN A 185 -15.93 -11.79 39.66
N GLN A 186 -17.19 -12.20 39.59
CA GLN A 186 -17.77 -12.78 38.37
C GLN A 186 -17.82 -11.79 37.21
N ARG A 187 -18.14 -10.51 37.46
CA ARG A 187 -18.10 -9.45 36.43
C ARG A 187 -16.67 -9.21 35.96
N LEU A 188 -15.69 -9.23 36.86
CA LEU A 188 -14.28 -9.06 36.52
C LEU A 188 -13.75 -10.22 35.68
N ILE A 189 -14.07 -11.46 36.05
CA ILE A 189 -13.74 -12.67 35.27
C ILE A 189 -14.38 -12.59 33.87
N ARG A 190 -15.67 -12.23 33.77
CA ARG A 190 -16.33 -12.04 32.47
C ARG A 190 -15.64 -10.95 31.64
N GLY A 191 -15.33 -9.80 32.24
CA GLY A 191 -14.62 -8.73 31.57
C GLY A 191 -13.22 -9.12 31.09
N ILE A 192 -12.49 -9.97 31.82
CA ILE A 192 -11.22 -10.54 31.37
C ILE A 192 -11.46 -11.45 30.16
N SER A 193 -12.42 -12.39 30.24
CA SER A 193 -12.71 -13.30 29.13
C SER A 193 -13.22 -12.60 27.86
N GLU A 194 -13.99 -11.52 28.01
CA GLU A 194 -14.47 -10.70 26.89
C GLU A 194 -13.33 -9.90 26.26
N LYS A 195 -12.37 -9.41 27.06
CA LYS A 195 -11.15 -8.76 26.57
C LYS A 195 -10.25 -9.75 25.81
N GLU A 196 -10.07 -10.96 26.33
CA GLU A 196 -9.32 -12.03 25.65
C GLU A 196 -9.97 -12.36 24.30
N ARG A 197 -11.30 -12.55 24.28
CA ARG A 197 -12.03 -12.81 23.04
C ARG A 197 -11.96 -11.65 22.04
N ALA A 198 -12.00 -10.40 22.52
CA ALA A 198 -11.82 -9.23 21.66
C ALA A 198 -10.40 -9.15 21.09
N ALA A 199 -9.38 -9.49 21.88
CA ALA A 199 -8.00 -9.56 21.42
C ALA A 199 -7.80 -10.65 20.36
N GLU A 200 -8.40 -11.83 20.55
CA GLU A 200 -8.41 -12.91 19.56
C GLU A 200 -9.05 -12.47 18.25
N ASN A 201 -10.23 -11.85 18.29
CA ASN A 201 -10.90 -11.34 17.09
C ASN A 201 -10.06 -10.28 16.36
N ILE A 202 -9.38 -9.38 17.10
CA ILE A 202 -8.49 -8.37 16.51
C ILE A 202 -7.30 -9.05 15.83
N ALA A 203 -6.68 -10.04 16.47
CA ALA A 203 -5.57 -10.79 15.89
C ALA A 203 -6.00 -11.55 14.62
N GLU A 204 -7.19 -12.15 14.62
CA GLU A 204 -7.75 -12.82 13.45
C GLU A 204 -7.99 -11.83 12.29
N LEU A 205 -8.59 -10.67 12.57
CA LEU A 205 -8.80 -9.60 11.57
C LEU A 205 -7.48 -9.08 11.00
N GLN A 206 -6.46 -8.88 11.85
CA GLN A 206 -5.12 -8.47 11.41
C GLN A 206 -4.49 -9.50 10.49
N ALA A 207 -4.57 -10.79 10.85
CA ALA A 207 -4.07 -11.87 10.00
C ALA A 207 -4.82 -11.97 8.66
N GLN A 208 -6.14 -11.76 8.65
CA GLN A 208 -6.93 -11.73 7.42
C GLN A 208 -6.55 -10.54 6.53
N MET A 209 -6.37 -9.35 7.10
CA MET A 209 -5.93 -8.16 6.36
C MET A 209 -4.52 -8.33 5.78
N GLU A 210 -3.58 -8.89 6.55
CA GLU A 210 -2.23 -9.17 6.08
C GLU A 210 -2.24 -10.19 4.93
N MET A 211 -3.08 -11.22 5.01
CA MET A 211 -3.25 -12.21 3.95
C MET A 211 -3.84 -11.58 2.68
N GLN A 212 -4.88 -10.74 2.81
CA GLN A 212 -5.47 -10.02 1.67
C GLN A 212 -4.45 -9.06 1.04
N SER A 213 -3.69 -8.34 1.85
CA SER A 213 -2.62 -7.46 1.37
C SER A 213 -1.60 -8.22 0.53
N LYS A 214 -1.08 -9.35 1.04
CA LYS A 214 -0.15 -10.23 0.29
C LYS A 214 -0.76 -10.76 -1.00
N GLN A 215 -2.04 -11.12 -1.02
CA GLN A 215 -2.73 -11.57 -2.23
C GLN A 215 -2.87 -10.46 -3.27
N VAL A 216 -3.20 -9.24 -2.83
CA VAL A 216 -3.29 -8.08 -3.71
C VAL A 216 -1.92 -7.72 -4.28
N SER A 217 -0.87 -7.67 -3.46
CA SER A 217 0.50 -7.40 -3.92
C SER A 217 0.95 -8.42 -4.95
N LYS A 218 0.74 -9.73 -4.69
CA LYS A 218 1.09 -10.78 -5.64
C LYS A 218 0.33 -10.64 -6.96
N ARG A 219 -0.98 -10.35 -6.90
CA ARG A 219 -1.79 -10.16 -8.11
C ARG A 219 -1.34 -8.92 -8.90
N LEU A 220 -0.95 -7.86 -8.21
CA LEU A 220 -0.43 -6.65 -8.84
C LEU A 220 0.90 -6.94 -9.57
N GLU A 221 1.81 -7.67 -8.94
CA GLU A 221 3.07 -8.12 -9.57
C GLU A 221 2.82 -8.97 -10.83
N GLU A 222 1.88 -9.92 -10.76
CA GLU A 222 1.50 -10.76 -11.91
C GLU A 222 0.92 -9.92 -13.06
N VAL A 223 0.05 -8.95 -12.76
CA VAL A 223 -0.53 -8.05 -13.77
C VAL A 223 0.52 -7.12 -14.37
N LEU A 224 1.43 -6.58 -13.54
CA LEU A 224 2.53 -5.74 -14.03
C LEU A 224 3.44 -6.53 -14.98
N ALA A 225 3.77 -7.77 -14.64
CA ALA A 225 4.57 -8.64 -15.51
C ALA A 225 3.85 -8.95 -16.85
N ASP A 226 2.55 -9.24 -16.83
CA ASP A 226 1.77 -9.49 -18.06
C ASP A 226 1.68 -8.24 -18.95
N VAL A 227 1.45 -7.06 -18.36
CA VAL A 227 1.42 -5.79 -19.09
C VAL A 227 2.80 -5.47 -19.68
N GLN A 228 3.88 -5.63 -18.90
CA GLN A 228 5.24 -5.41 -19.37
C GLN A 228 5.58 -6.30 -20.57
N MET A 229 5.25 -7.59 -20.49
CA MET A 229 5.46 -8.54 -21.58
C MET A 229 4.67 -8.15 -22.85
N LYS A 230 3.43 -7.66 -22.71
CA LYS A 230 2.63 -7.18 -23.84
C LYS A 230 3.24 -5.94 -24.49
N ILE A 231 3.72 -4.98 -23.68
CA ILE A 231 4.40 -3.78 -24.18
C ILE A 231 5.66 -4.17 -24.95
N GLU A 232 6.49 -5.07 -24.38
CA GLU A 232 7.71 -5.55 -25.04
C GLU A 232 7.40 -6.25 -26.37
N LYS A 233 6.32 -7.04 -26.42
CA LYS A 233 5.88 -7.69 -27.65
C LYS A 233 5.45 -6.69 -28.72
N GLU A 234 4.64 -5.69 -28.37
CA GLU A 234 4.20 -4.65 -29.29
C GLU A 234 5.36 -3.77 -29.77
N MET A 235 6.30 -3.43 -28.88
CA MET A 235 7.54 -2.73 -29.25
C MET A 235 8.37 -3.54 -30.25
N HIS A 236 8.54 -4.85 -30.00
CA HIS A 236 9.26 -5.72 -30.92
C HIS A 236 8.60 -5.77 -32.30
N HIS A 237 7.27 -5.92 -32.32
CA HIS A 237 6.50 -5.91 -33.55
C HIS A 237 6.64 -4.58 -34.32
N MET A 238 6.60 -3.45 -33.63
CA MET A 238 6.79 -2.12 -34.24
C MET A 238 8.18 -1.95 -34.84
N ILE A 239 9.23 -2.44 -34.15
CA ILE A 239 10.60 -2.42 -34.66
C ILE A 239 10.71 -3.26 -35.94
N GLU A 240 10.06 -4.43 -36.00
CA GLU A 240 10.03 -5.24 -37.22
C GLU A 240 9.36 -4.51 -38.39
N LEU A 241 8.22 -3.85 -38.16
CA LEU A 241 7.54 -3.05 -39.18
C LEU A 241 8.41 -1.91 -39.71
N PHE A 242 9.13 -1.21 -38.82
CA PHE A 242 10.06 -0.16 -39.26
C PHE A 242 11.25 -0.71 -40.03
N ARG A 243 11.80 -1.88 -39.65
CA ARG A 243 12.87 -2.54 -40.43
C ARG A 243 12.39 -2.93 -41.83
N GLU A 244 11.16 -3.42 -41.95
CA GLU A 244 10.57 -3.72 -43.26
C GLU A 244 10.39 -2.45 -44.11
N ALA A 245 9.91 -1.36 -43.50
CA ALA A 245 9.77 -0.07 -44.19
C ALA A 245 11.12 0.48 -44.68
N ILE A 246 12.18 0.41 -43.86
CA ILE A 246 13.55 0.80 -44.25
C ILE A 246 14.05 -0.02 -45.43
N ARG A 247 13.82 -1.34 -45.42
CA ARG A 247 14.17 -2.22 -46.55
C ARG A 247 13.40 -1.83 -47.81
N GLY A 248 12.11 -1.54 -47.68
CA GLY A 248 11.28 -1.03 -48.78
C GLY A 248 11.82 0.27 -49.37
N GLU A 249 12.23 1.20 -48.51
CA GLU A 249 12.79 2.49 -48.93
C GLU A 249 14.17 2.32 -49.59
N THR A 250 15.01 1.43 -49.08
CA THR A 250 16.30 1.07 -49.71
C THR A 250 16.09 0.51 -51.12
N ASN A 251 15.12 -0.40 -51.29
CA ASN A 251 14.77 -0.95 -52.60
C ASN A 251 14.28 0.14 -53.55
N ARG A 252 13.43 1.06 -53.05
CA ARG A 252 12.95 2.21 -53.82
C ARG A 252 14.10 3.10 -54.28
N GLN A 253 15.06 3.40 -53.41
CA GLN A 253 16.26 4.17 -53.76
C GLN A 253 17.10 3.50 -54.83
N ASN A 254 17.29 2.17 -54.74
CA ASN A 254 18.04 1.43 -55.75
C ASN A 254 17.38 1.51 -57.13
N VAL A 255 16.05 1.36 -57.19
CA VAL A 255 15.29 1.47 -58.44
C VAL A 255 15.39 2.89 -59.01
N LEU A 256 15.21 3.92 -58.17
CA LEU A 256 15.31 5.31 -58.60
C LEU A 256 16.72 5.66 -59.08
N SER A 257 17.76 5.24 -58.36
CA SER A 257 19.16 5.45 -58.76
C SER A 257 19.46 4.79 -60.11
N ASN A 258 19.01 3.55 -60.32
CA ASN A 258 19.19 2.87 -61.60
C ASN A 258 18.45 3.58 -62.74
N LEU A 259 17.25 4.10 -62.48
CA LEU A 259 16.48 4.85 -63.48
C LEU A 259 17.17 6.18 -63.83
N THR A 260 17.68 6.91 -62.83
CA THR A 260 18.48 8.12 -63.03
C THR A 260 19.70 7.84 -63.90
N ASP A 261 20.48 6.80 -63.58
CA ASP A 261 21.66 6.41 -64.36
C ASP A 261 21.32 6.06 -65.83
N LEU A 262 20.15 5.47 -66.07
CA LEU A 262 19.68 5.16 -67.41
C LEU A 262 19.26 6.42 -68.18
N LEU A 263 18.57 7.35 -67.51
CA LEU A 263 18.15 8.60 -68.12
C LEU A 263 19.33 9.53 -68.41
N ASP A 264 20.34 9.57 -67.53
CA ASP A 264 21.57 10.31 -67.77
C ASP A 264 22.32 9.80 -69.02
N LYS A 265 22.35 8.48 -69.22
CA LYS A 265 22.91 7.89 -70.46
C LYS A 265 22.07 8.25 -71.69
N ALA A 266 20.74 8.28 -71.55
CA ALA A 266 19.84 8.69 -72.62
C ALA A 266 20.07 10.16 -73.01
N ILE A 267 20.20 11.05 -72.03
CA ILE A 267 20.55 12.48 -72.22
C ILE A 267 21.82 12.61 -73.05
N VAL A 268 22.92 11.96 -72.62
CA VAL A 268 24.20 12.02 -73.35
C VAL A 268 24.08 11.48 -74.79
N SER A 269 23.31 10.41 -74.99
CA SER A 269 23.07 9.84 -76.32
C SER A 269 22.30 10.81 -77.21
N THR A 270 21.22 11.42 -76.70
CA THR A 270 20.39 12.37 -77.43
C THR A 270 21.14 13.68 -77.72
N GLU A 271 21.98 14.17 -76.79
CA GLU A 271 22.87 15.30 -77.03
C GLU A 271 23.82 15.05 -78.20
N LEU A 272 24.40 13.85 -78.26
CA LEU A 272 25.27 13.44 -79.36
C LEU A 272 24.50 13.37 -80.68
N GLU A 273 23.32 12.77 -80.69
CA GLU A 273 22.46 12.68 -81.88
C GLU A 273 22.12 14.08 -82.41
N ILE A 274 21.66 14.99 -81.56
CA ILE A 274 21.40 16.40 -81.91
C ILE A 274 22.66 17.05 -82.52
N SER A 275 23.82 16.92 -81.86
CA SER A 275 25.06 17.51 -82.36
C SER A 275 25.45 16.98 -83.73
N THR A 276 25.29 15.68 -83.97
CA THR A 276 25.61 15.09 -85.29
C THR A 276 24.63 15.54 -86.36
N GLU A 277 23.36 15.64 -86.03
CA GLU A 277 22.30 16.09 -86.95
C GLU A 277 22.49 17.56 -87.34
N GLU A 278 22.91 18.41 -86.41
CA GLU A 278 23.25 19.81 -86.66
C GLU A 278 24.46 19.96 -87.60
N ILE A 279 25.51 19.15 -87.41
CA ILE A 279 26.69 19.14 -88.27
C ILE A 279 26.31 18.73 -89.70
N ILE A 280 25.57 17.63 -89.85
CA ILE A 280 25.13 17.16 -91.18
C ILE A 280 24.23 18.21 -91.84
N THR A 281 23.30 18.79 -91.10
CA THR A 281 22.41 19.85 -91.61
C THR A 281 23.20 21.08 -92.07
N ALA A 282 24.25 21.48 -91.34
CA ALA A 282 25.13 22.57 -91.74
C ALA A 282 25.89 22.25 -93.04
N ASP A 283 26.40 21.02 -93.19
CA ASP A 283 27.09 20.60 -94.41
C ASP A 283 26.13 20.46 -95.60
N MET A 284 24.90 20.02 -95.38
CA MET A 284 23.85 20.02 -96.42
C MET A 284 23.51 21.44 -96.88
N LYS A 285 23.45 22.42 -95.96
CA LYS A 285 23.25 23.83 -96.31
C LYS A 285 24.40 24.37 -97.17
N LYS A 286 25.66 23.99 -96.87
CA LYS A 286 26.83 24.35 -97.70
C LYS A 286 26.74 23.74 -99.09
N LEU A 287 26.47 22.43 -99.18
CA LEU A 287 26.37 21.70 -100.46
C LEU A 287 25.23 22.24 -101.32
N LYS A 288 24.08 22.58 -100.72
CA LYS A 288 22.95 23.22 -101.41
C LYS A 288 23.36 24.46 -102.22
N GLY A 289 24.33 25.24 -101.75
CA GLY A 289 24.85 26.42 -102.45
C GLY A 289 25.51 26.13 -103.81
N SER A 290 25.85 24.86 -104.07
CA SER A 290 26.49 24.40 -105.32
C SER A 290 25.56 23.59 -106.25
N LEU A 291 24.29 23.41 -105.88
CA LEU A 291 23.33 22.58 -106.61
C LEU A 291 22.35 23.43 -107.43
N GLU A 292 22.06 22.98 -108.66
CA GLU A 292 21.09 23.61 -109.56
C GLU A 292 19.89 22.69 -109.88
N GLY A 293 18.80 23.27 -110.37
CA GLY A 293 17.62 22.54 -110.83
C GLY A 293 16.86 21.82 -109.70
N LYS A 294 16.25 20.67 -110.00
CA LYS A 294 15.38 19.92 -109.06
C LYS A 294 16.12 19.41 -107.80
N TYR A 295 17.44 19.27 -107.86
CA TYR A 295 18.25 18.82 -106.71
C TYR A 295 18.29 19.85 -105.59
N TYR A 296 18.26 21.15 -105.93
CA TYR A 296 18.20 22.23 -104.96
C TYR A 296 16.95 22.14 -104.09
N THR A 297 15.78 21.95 -104.71
CA THR A 297 14.49 21.91 -104.01
C THR A 297 14.36 20.67 -103.13
N ASN A 298 14.86 19.52 -103.59
CA ASN A 298 14.91 18.29 -102.79
C ASN A 298 15.81 18.47 -101.56
N MET A 299 16.97 19.14 -101.73
CA MET A 299 17.88 19.42 -100.63
C MET A 299 17.28 20.40 -99.62
N ASP A 300 16.52 21.41 -100.08
CA ASP A 300 15.81 22.33 -99.19
C ASP A 300 14.74 21.62 -98.34
N ASN A 301 13.98 20.70 -98.94
CA ASN A 301 13.00 19.89 -98.22
C ASN A 301 13.68 18.98 -97.18
N LEU A 302 14.80 18.34 -97.54
CA LEU A 302 15.57 17.50 -96.61
C LEU A 302 16.11 18.31 -95.42
N ILE A 303 16.67 19.50 -95.67
CA ILE A 303 17.15 20.40 -94.61
C ILE A 303 16.00 20.76 -93.65
N LYS A 304 14.83 21.14 -94.17
CA LYS A 304 13.66 21.48 -93.32
C LYS A 304 13.19 20.29 -92.47
N ILE A 305 13.21 19.08 -93.02
CA ILE A 305 12.84 17.86 -92.28
C ILE A 305 13.85 17.61 -91.14
N ARG A 306 15.14 17.74 -91.44
CA ARG A 306 16.22 17.54 -90.46
C ARG A 306 16.23 18.60 -89.35
N GLU A 307 16.03 19.87 -89.69
CA GLU A 307 15.86 20.95 -88.71
C GLU A 307 14.67 20.71 -87.79
N ARG A 308 13.57 20.17 -88.33
CA ARG A 308 12.40 19.80 -87.53
C ARG A 308 12.70 18.61 -86.60
N ALA A 309 13.40 17.58 -87.08
CA ALA A 309 13.82 16.44 -86.26
C ALA A 309 14.69 16.90 -85.09
N ALA A 310 15.75 17.68 -85.36
CA ALA A 310 16.61 18.23 -84.31
C ALA A 310 15.85 19.11 -83.30
N SER A 311 14.82 19.84 -83.73
CA SER A 311 13.97 20.62 -82.82
C SER A 311 13.12 19.72 -81.91
N ILE A 312 12.65 18.57 -82.40
CA ILE A 312 11.90 17.59 -81.59
C ILE A 312 12.85 16.96 -80.57
N ASP A 313 14.05 16.56 -80.99
CA ASP A 313 15.04 15.95 -80.12
C ASP A 313 15.49 16.92 -79.00
N LYS A 314 15.62 18.22 -79.30
CA LYS A 314 15.88 19.25 -78.28
C LYS A 314 14.76 19.37 -77.24
N ALA A 315 13.51 19.26 -77.65
CA ALA A 315 12.38 19.28 -76.72
C ALA A 315 12.38 18.03 -75.84
N LEU A 316 12.61 16.85 -76.44
CA LEU A 316 12.78 15.59 -75.70
C LEU A 316 13.93 15.68 -74.69
N LEU A 317 15.07 16.27 -75.08
CA LEU A 317 16.21 16.44 -74.19
C LEU A 317 15.85 17.31 -72.97
N ALA A 318 15.10 18.39 -73.16
CA ALA A 318 14.61 19.20 -72.05
C ALA A 318 13.69 18.39 -71.13
N ASP A 319 12.74 17.63 -71.69
CA ASP A 319 11.85 16.76 -70.91
C ASP A 319 12.62 15.67 -70.13
N LEU A 320 13.71 15.14 -70.71
CA LEU A 320 14.58 14.17 -70.03
C LEU A 320 15.34 14.81 -68.85
N HIS A 321 15.86 16.02 -69.02
CA HIS A 321 16.48 16.76 -67.92
C HIS A 321 15.50 17.05 -66.78
N ASP A 322 14.28 17.49 -67.11
CA ASP A 322 13.24 17.75 -66.12
C ASP A 322 12.86 16.46 -65.38
N CYS A 323 12.73 15.34 -66.10
CA CYS A 323 12.47 14.02 -65.50
C CYS A 323 13.58 13.58 -64.54
N VAL A 324 14.84 13.74 -64.93
CA VAL A 324 16.00 13.45 -64.05
C VAL A 324 16.01 14.36 -62.83
N HIS A 325 15.66 15.64 -62.98
CA HIS A 325 15.58 16.57 -61.87
C HIS A 325 14.51 16.12 -60.84
N GLU A 326 13.31 15.79 -61.30
CA GLU A 326 12.23 15.29 -60.45
C GLU A 326 12.60 13.98 -59.74
N LEU A 327 13.27 13.05 -60.44
CA LEU A 327 13.77 11.82 -59.82
C LEU A 327 14.78 12.07 -58.70
N HIS A 328 15.66 13.05 -58.87
CA HIS A 328 16.61 13.45 -57.82
C HIS A 328 15.90 14.00 -56.57
N LEU A 329 14.84 14.78 -56.74
CA LEU A 329 14.02 15.27 -55.62
C LEU A 329 13.37 14.10 -54.87
N VAL A 330 12.73 13.18 -55.61
CA VAL A 330 12.07 12.00 -55.05
C VAL A 330 13.06 11.05 -54.35
N LEU A 331 14.29 10.94 -54.86
CA LEU A 331 15.38 10.19 -54.23
C LEU A 331 15.87 10.87 -52.94
N GLY A 332 15.95 12.20 -52.93
CA GLY A 332 16.26 12.98 -51.73
C GLY A 332 15.27 12.74 -50.60
N GLU A 333 13.97 12.90 -50.88
CA GLU A 333 12.89 12.59 -49.93
C GLU A 333 12.97 11.13 -49.44
N SER A 334 13.40 10.22 -50.31
CA SER A 334 13.56 8.81 -49.95
C SER A 334 14.56 8.59 -48.83
N ARG A 335 15.72 9.24 -48.98
CA ARG A 335 16.83 9.14 -48.03
C ARG A 335 16.45 9.78 -46.71
N GLU A 336 15.71 10.89 -46.73
CA GLU A 336 15.20 11.53 -45.53
C GLU A 336 14.19 10.65 -44.79
N ARG A 337 13.23 10.04 -45.50
CA ARG A 337 12.28 9.10 -44.90
C ARG A 337 12.98 7.90 -44.29
N GLN A 338 13.93 7.29 -44.99
CA GLN A 338 14.72 6.20 -44.44
C GLN A 338 15.45 6.61 -43.16
N LYS A 339 16.16 7.74 -43.19
CA LYS A 339 16.90 8.25 -42.04
C LYS A 339 15.99 8.53 -40.84
N SER A 340 14.79 9.07 -41.08
CA SER A 340 13.81 9.29 -40.01
C SER A 340 13.34 7.99 -39.37
N LEU A 341 13.14 6.93 -40.17
CA LEU A 341 12.78 5.61 -39.66
C LEU A 341 13.94 4.99 -38.87
N GLU A 342 15.18 5.14 -39.34
CA GLU A 342 16.38 4.66 -38.64
C GLU A 342 16.53 5.33 -37.27
N VAL A 343 16.38 6.66 -37.18
CA VAL A 343 16.40 7.39 -35.91
C VAL A 343 15.29 6.91 -34.96
N THR A 344 14.09 6.67 -35.48
CA THR A 344 12.96 6.19 -34.66
C THR A 344 13.25 4.79 -34.09
N ILE A 345 13.86 3.89 -34.88
CA ILE A 345 14.30 2.58 -34.39
C ILE A 345 15.36 2.73 -33.30
N ASP A 346 16.37 3.58 -33.53
CA ASP A 346 17.45 3.79 -32.56
C ASP A 346 16.90 4.32 -31.23
N GLU A 347 15.94 5.24 -31.25
CA GLU A 347 15.25 5.74 -30.05
C GLU A 347 14.47 4.62 -29.34
N LEU A 348 13.72 3.79 -30.08
CA LEU A 348 12.94 2.68 -29.52
C LEU A 348 13.81 1.52 -28.99
N THR A 349 15.05 1.39 -29.48
CA THR A 349 15.98 0.34 -29.06
C THR A 349 17.00 0.79 -28.02
N GLN A 350 17.04 2.08 -27.68
CA GLN A 350 17.96 2.58 -26.66
C GLN A 350 17.59 2.02 -25.27
N PRO A 351 18.54 1.37 -24.58
CA PRO A 351 18.30 0.80 -23.25
C PRO A 351 17.96 1.86 -22.21
N GLU A 352 18.36 3.12 -22.41
CA GLU A 352 18.08 4.24 -21.51
C GLU A 352 16.61 4.69 -21.54
N MET A 353 15.88 4.57 -22.66
CA MET A 353 14.43 4.83 -22.68
C MET A 353 13.65 3.71 -22.02
N ILE A 354 14.00 2.45 -22.28
CA ILE A 354 13.37 1.28 -21.63
C ILE A 354 13.61 1.34 -20.11
N THR A 355 14.80 1.73 -19.65
CA THR A 355 15.13 1.81 -18.21
C THR A 355 14.69 3.12 -17.53
N ASN A 356 14.66 4.27 -18.22
CA ASN A 356 14.15 5.52 -17.64
C ASN A 356 12.63 5.59 -17.65
N ASP A 357 11.92 5.02 -18.64
CA ASP A 357 10.47 4.89 -18.58
C ASP A 357 10.06 3.79 -17.60
N GLN A 358 10.74 2.64 -17.54
CA GLN A 358 10.48 1.69 -16.44
C GLN A 358 10.71 2.34 -15.06
N ARG A 359 11.70 3.23 -14.91
CA ARG A 359 11.90 4.02 -13.69
C ARG A 359 10.78 5.03 -13.46
N ALA A 360 10.32 5.75 -14.48
CA ALA A 360 9.22 6.71 -14.35
C ALA A 360 7.92 6.01 -13.95
N TRP A 361 7.64 4.85 -14.55
CA TRP A 361 6.49 4.02 -14.21
C TRP A 361 6.63 3.37 -12.83
N ALA A 362 7.82 2.87 -12.46
CA ALA A 362 8.10 2.37 -11.12
C ALA A 362 7.94 3.46 -10.04
N LEU A 363 8.45 4.68 -10.29
CA LEU A 363 8.23 5.85 -9.43
C LEU A 363 6.74 6.22 -9.30
N THR A 364 5.96 6.04 -10.37
CA THR A 364 4.52 6.30 -10.36
C THR A 364 3.79 5.23 -9.54
N ILE A 365 4.20 3.97 -9.64
CA ILE A 365 3.65 2.85 -8.85
C ILE A 365 4.02 2.99 -7.37
N ASP A 366 5.26 3.34 -7.06
CA ASP A 366 5.71 3.59 -5.69
C ASP A 366 4.98 4.79 -5.07
N ALA A 367 4.74 5.85 -5.85
CA ALA A 367 3.93 6.99 -5.42
C ALA A 367 2.46 6.58 -5.15
N MET A 368 1.85 5.75 -6.00
CA MET A 368 0.49 5.24 -5.76
C MET A 368 0.43 4.29 -4.55
N ALA A 369 1.47 3.49 -4.31
CA ALA A 369 1.57 2.63 -3.13
C ALA A 369 1.72 3.47 -1.84
N GLN A 370 2.45 4.59 -1.91
CA GLN A 370 2.58 5.54 -0.82
C GLN A 370 1.26 6.27 -0.54
N ASP A 371 0.56 6.75 -1.57
CA ASP A 371 -0.77 7.37 -1.42
C ASP A 371 -1.80 6.40 -0.82
N LEU A 372 -1.75 5.12 -1.18
CA LEU A 372 -2.57 4.06 -0.59
C LEU A 372 -2.22 3.81 0.89
N GLY A 373 -0.93 3.84 1.23
CA GLY A 373 -0.47 3.76 2.63
C GLY A 373 -0.97 4.92 3.48
N ASP A 374 -0.87 6.15 2.96
CA ASP A 374 -1.35 7.36 3.63
C ASP A 374 -2.87 7.38 3.77
N ALA A 375 -3.60 6.89 2.77
CA ALA A 375 -5.05 6.70 2.84
C ALA A 375 -5.44 5.68 3.93
N ALA A 376 -4.71 4.58 4.08
CA ALA A 376 -4.96 3.59 5.13
C ALA A 376 -4.74 4.18 6.54
N ILE A 377 -3.68 4.98 6.73
CA ILE A 377 -3.41 5.70 7.99
C ILE A 377 -4.53 6.71 8.28
N SER A 378 -5.03 7.41 7.25
CA SER A 378 -6.15 8.35 7.37
C SER A 378 -7.45 7.66 7.80
N VAL A 379 -7.76 6.50 7.23
CA VAL A 379 -8.90 5.67 7.63
C VAL A 379 -8.76 5.19 9.07
N GLU A 380 -7.59 4.71 9.48
CA GLU A 380 -7.33 4.28 10.85
C GLU A 380 -7.53 5.43 11.86
N ASN A 381 -7.06 6.63 11.52
CA ASN A 381 -7.23 7.82 12.34
C ASN A 381 -8.69 8.29 12.40
N ALA A 382 -9.42 8.21 11.28
CA ALA A 382 -10.85 8.49 11.23
C ALA A 382 -11.65 7.49 12.09
N GLU A 383 -11.32 6.20 12.02
CA GLU A 383 -11.92 5.18 12.87
C GLU A 383 -11.64 5.41 14.36
N LYS A 384 -10.39 5.76 14.73
CA LYS A 384 -10.04 6.13 16.11
C LYS A 384 -10.87 7.31 16.61
N LYS A 385 -11.11 8.30 15.75
CA LYS A 385 -11.97 9.48 16.05
C LYS A 385 -13.44 9.09 16.21
N ILE A 386 -13.97 8.23 15.35
CA ILE A 386 -15.35 7.74 15.46
C ILE A 386 -15.51 6.91 16.74
N ARG A 387 -14.54 6.04 17.04
CA ARG A 387 -14.53 5.23 18.28
C ARG A 387 -14.51 6.10 19.53
N SER A 388 -13.77 7.20 19.55
CA SER A 388 -13.72 8.11 20.71
C SER A 388 -14.96 8.99 20.86
N LEU A 389 -15.72 9.21 19.78
CA LEU A 389 -16.99 9.95 19.80
C LEU A 389 -18.20 9.09 20.17
N LYS A 390 -18.14 7.77 19.95
CA LYS A 390 -19.23 6.83 20.24
C LYS A 390 -19.79 6.91 21.68
N PRO A 391 -18.97 7.01 22.75
CA PRO A 391 -19.47 7.12 24.14
C PRO A 391 -20.08 8.49 24.50
N ARG A 392 -20.02 9.47 23.58
CA ARG A 392 -20.63 10.79 23.75
C ARG A 392 -21.97 10.91 23.01
N ILE A 393 -22.22 9.99 22.08
CA ILE A 393 -23.44 9.91 21.27
C ILE A 393 -24.42 8.90 21.90
N GLU A 394 -23.89 7.80 22.43
CA GLU A 394 -24.58 6.90 23.38
C GLU A 394 -24.63 7.55 24.78
#